data_AF-A0A7J7JF07-F1
#
_entry.id   AF-A0A7J7JF07-F1
#
_cell.length_a   1.000
_cell.length_b   1.000
_cell.length_c   1.000
_cell.angle_alpha   90.00
_cell.angle_beta   90.00
_cell.angle_gamma   90.00
#
_symmetry.space_group_name_H-M   'P 1'
#
loop_
_entity.id
_entity.type
_entity.pdbx_description
1 polymer ?
#
loop_
_entity_poly.entity_id
_entity_poly.type
_entity_poly.pdbx_seq_one_letter_code
_entity_poly.pdbx_strand_id
1 'polypeptide(L)'
;MCKYCEKTCGDSNGGSACQGQDLHCQENDEVLQLDWDQHQRQCALDALEDMAKWFSEQDGEVALFDATNTTRERRKTILEFCCPCDNSAAAHSRQYSVFFIESVCTDKCTVYQNIKDVKVTGPDYDGVDTEVAAQDFVKRISHYQSSYEPLCEEHDRNLSFIKIYDQGEKFLVNKIRGHIQSRAAYYLMNIHTAPRTIYLTRVSIVRTIYLTRHGESVYNVLGRIGGDADLSIQGEEYAHRLANYIEKENIEDLTVWTSELKRTKQTASISKLLLLTGRRSTRSTL
;
A
#
# COMPACT_ATOMS: atom_id res chain seq x y z
N MET A 1 -19.34 3.03 -17.92
CA MET A 1 -20.38 4.09 -17.90
C MET A 1 -20.60 4.47 -16.44
N CYS A 2 -20.36 5.72 -16.06
CA CYS A 2 -20.45 6.17 -14.66
C CYS A 2 -21.90 6.05 -14.16
N LYS A 3 -22.10 5.46 -12.98
CA LYS A 3 -23.41 5.26 -12.29
C LYS A 3 -24.19 6.55 -12.00
N TYR A 4 -23.70 7.72 -12.40
CA TYR A 4 -24.42 8.99 -12.28
C TYR A 4 -25.31 9.32 -13.49
N CYS A 5 -25.15 8.62 -14.62
CA CYS A 5 -25.94 8.85 -15.84
C CYS A 5 -27.35 8.23 -15.80
N GLU A 6 -27.64 7.34 -14.85
CA GLU A 6 -28.97 6.71 -14.73
C GLU A 6 -30.03 7.61 -14.09
N LYS A 7 -29.66 8.75 -13.50
CA LYS A 7 -30.60 9.61 -12.76
C LYS A 7 -31.28 10.72 -13.58
N THR A 8 -30.98 10.89 -14.87
CA THR A 8 -31.58 11.97 -15.69
C THR A 8 -32.58 11.53 -16.75
N CYS A 9 -32.86 10.23 -16.92
CA CYS A 9 -33.94 9.77 -17.80
C CYS A 9 -35.17 9.34 -16.99
N GLY A 10 -35.97 10.34 -16.58
CA GLY A 10 -37.33 10.13 -16.09
C GLY A 10 -38.33 9.99 -17.25
N ASP A 11 -39.14 8.93 -17.17
CA ASP A 11 -40.44 8.66 -17.80
C ASP A 11 -40.91 9.56 -18.95
N SER A 12 -40.90 9.02 -20.18
CA SER A 12 -41.98 9.27 -21.13
C SER A 12 -42.16 8.09 -22.11
N ASN A 13 -43.40 7.60 -22.15
CA ASN A 13 -43.90 6.54 -23.03
C ASN A 13 -43.68 6.86 -24.51
N GLY A 14 -43.18 5.89 -25.28
CA GLY A 14 -43.29 5.89 -26.74
C GLY A 14 -42.15 5.15 -27.42
N GLY A 15 -42.43 3.95 -27.94
CA GLY A 15 -41.46 3.18 -28.70
C GLY A 15 -41.08 3.85 -30.02
N SER A 16 -39.78 4.02 -30.25
CA SER A 16 -39.16 3.88 -31.57
C SER A 16 -37.66 3.67 -31.39
N ALA A 17 -37.09 2.78 -32.19
CA ALA A 17 -35.68 2.46 -32.20
C ALA A 17 -34.85 3.66 -32.68
N CYS A 18 -33.87 4.09 -31.89
CA CYS A 18 -32.89 5.09 -32.32
C CYS A 18 -31.58 4.39 -32.66
N GLN A 19 -31.32 4.32 -33.97
CA GLN A 19 -30.03 4.01 -34.58
C GLN A 19 -28.99 5.06 -34.17
N GLY A 20 -27.71 4.65 -34.19
CA GLY A 20 -26.57 5.44 -33.76
C GLY A 20 -26.59 6.89 -34.26
N GLN A 21 -26.51 7.80 -33.30
CA GLN A 21 -26.07 9.17 -33.51
C GLN A 21 -25.12 9.53 -32.38
N ASP A 22 -23.99 10.11 -32.77
CA ASP A 22 -22.94 10.64 -31.92
C ASP A 22 -23.52 11.49 -30.78
N LEU A 23 -23.33 11.03 -29.54
CA LEU A 23 -23.53 11.85 -28.34
C LEU A 23 -22.34 12.81 -28.19
N HIS A 24 -22.28 13.78 -29.09
CA HIS A 24 -21.50 14.99 -28.87
C HIS A 24 -22.31 15.88 -27.92
N CYS A 25 -22.18 15.64 -26.62
CA CYS A 25 -22.66 16.57 -25.59
C CYS A 25 -21.65 17.74 -25.51
N GLN A 26 -21.79 18.73 -26.40
CA GLN A 26 -21.03 19.99 -26.36
C GLN A 26 -21.73 21.07 -25.52
N GLU A 27 -22.34 20.70 -24.40
CA GLU A 27 -22.87 21.67 -23.43
C GLU A 27 -22.21 21.46 -22.07
N ASN A 28 -21.24 22.34 -21.81
CA ASN A 28 -20.65 22.75 -20.52
C ASN A 28 -19.75 21.77 -19.76
N ASP A 29 -18.60 21.42 -20.35
CA ASP A 29 -17.47 20.80 -19.64
C ASP A 29 -17.05 21.61 -18.40
N GLU A 30 -17.09 22.95 -18.45
CA GLU A 30 -16.71 23.82 -17.32
C GLU A 30 -17.68 23.76 -16.13
N VAL A 31 -19.00 23.68 -16.37
CA VAL A 31 -20.02 23.61 -15.30
C VAL A 31 -19.98 22.25 -14.62
N LEU A 32 -19.81 21.18 -15.41
CA LEU A 32 -19.60 19.83 -14.89
C LEU A 32 -18.33 19.80 -14.04
N GLN A 33 -17.22 20.36 -14.52
CA GLN A 33 -15.95 20.38 -13.79
C GLN A 33 -16.01 21.17 -12.48
N LEU A 34 -16.72 22.31 -12.45
CA LEU A 34 -16.95 23.10 -11.23
C LEU A 34 -17.76 22.32 -10.19
N ASP A 35 -18.81 21.60 -10.61
CA ASP A 35 -19.63 20.78 -9.72
C ASP A 35 -18.83 19.58 -9.17
N TRP A 36 -18.02 18.93 -10.00
CA TRP A 36 -17.12 17.85 -9.60
C TRP A 36 -16.08 18.31 -8.56
N ASP A 37 -15.46 19.47 -8.76
CA ASP A 37 -14.49 20.03 -7.82
C ASP A 37 -15.14 20.38 -6.48
N GLN A 38 -16.37 20.89 -6.51
CA GLN A 38 -17.13 21.20 -5.30
C GLN A 38 -17.51 19.93 -4.52
N HIS A 39 -17.98 18.88 -5.21
CA HIS A 39 -18.25 17.59 -4.59
C HIS A 39 -16.98 16.96 -3.98
N GLN A 40 -15.85 16.98 -4.68
CA GLN A 40 -14.58 16.46 -4.16
C GLN A 40 -14.03 17.25 -2.97
N ARG A 41 -14.34 18.56 -2.88
CA ARG A 41 -14.05 19.36 -1.69
C ARG A 41 -14.91 18.94 -0.52
N GLN A 42 -16.22 18.75 -0.73
CA GLN A 42 -17.13 18.34 0.34
C GLN A 42 -16.77 16.96 0.89
N CYS A 43 -16.53 15.96 0.03
CA CYS A 43 -16.13 14.62 0.48
C CYS A 43 -14.84 14.64 1.32
N ALA A 44 -13.89 15.51 0.98
CA ALA A 44 -12.66 15.65 1.75
C ALA A 44 -12.91 16.27 3.14
N LEU A 45 -13.83 17.23 3.25
CA LEU A 45 -14.23 17.83 4.54
C LEU A 45 -14.96 16.80 5.41
N ASP A 46 -15.91 16.05 4.84
CA ASP A 46 -16.63 15.01 5.56
C ASP A 46 -15.68 13.93 6.10
N ALA A 47 -14.71 13.51 5.28
CA ALA A 47 -13.68 12.55 5.71
C ALA A 47 -12.74 13.10 6.80
N LEU A 48 -12.44 14.42 6.79
CA LEU A 48 -11.68 15.07 7.86
C LEU A 48 -12.50 15.12 9.17
N GLU A 49 -13.81 15.33 9.10
CA GLU A 49 -14.69 15.28 10.27
C GLU A 49 -14.78 13.88 10.86
N ASP A 50 -14.88 12.85 10.01
CA ASP A 50 -14.87 11.46 10.47
C ASP A 50 -13.51 11.07 11.09
N MET A 51 -12.41 11.56 10.54
CA MET A 51 -11.09 11.47 11.16
C MET A 51 -11.07 12.15 12.54
N ALA A 52 -11.69 13.32 12.70
CA ALA A 52 -11.76 13.99 14.00
C ALA A 52 -12.55 13.15 15.02
N LYS A 53 -13.68 12.56 14.61
CA LYS A 53 -14.47 11.64 15.47
C LYS A 53 -13.66 10.41 15.88
N TRP A 54 -12.86 9.84 14.96
CA TRP A 54 -11.96 8.73 15.28
C TRP A 54 -11.00 9.07 16.43
N PHE A 55 -10.42 10.26 16.42
CA PHE A 55 -9.54 10.73 17.50
C PHE A 55 -10.29 11.03 18.81
N SER A 56 -11.46 11.66 18.75
CA SER A 56 -12.15 12.16 19.95
C SER A 56 -13.08 11.14 20.60
N GLU A 57 -13.67 10.23 19.83
CA GLU A 57 -14.74 9.32 20.30
C GLU A 57 -14.32 7.86 20.36
N GLN A 58 -13.31 7.45 19.57
CA GLN A 58 -12.93 6.05 19.39
C GLN A 58 -11.53 5.72 19.92
N ASP A 59 -10.89 6.64 20.66
CA ASP A 59 -9.52 6.49 21.19
C ASP A 59 -8.49 6.16 20.10
N GLY A 60 -8.73 6.66 18.88
CA GLY A 60 -7.84 6.48 17.74
C GLY A 60 -6.55 7.29 17.90
N GLU A 61 -5.39 6.71 17.59
CA GLU A 61 -4.09 7.39 17.71
C GLU A 61 -3.52 7.88 16.36
N VAL A 62 -3.87 7.21 15.26
CA VAL A 62 -3.39 7.51 13.91
C VAL A 62 -4.54 7.35 12.92
N ALA A 63 -4.61 8.26 11.95
CA ALA A 63 -5.53 8.18 10.81
C ALA A 63 -4.76 8.31 9.50
N LEU A 64 -5.19 7.56 8.48
CA LEU A 64 -4.65 7.64 7.12
C LEU A 64 -5.68 8.34 6.23
N PHE A 65 -5.32 9.52 5.75
CA PHE A 65 -6.15 10.30 4.83
C PHE A 65 -5.72 10.05 3.39
N ASP A 66 -6.30 9.03 2.75
CA ASP A 66 -5.97 8.60 1.40
C ASP A 66 -6.74 9.42 0.35
N ALA A 67 -6.03 10.34 -0.30
CA ALA A 67 -6.50 11.11 -1.45
C ALA A 67 -5.30 11.60 -2.26
N THR A 68 -5.55 12.10 -3.48
CA THR A 68 -4.48 12.58 -4.37
C THR A 68 -3.69 13.75 -3.77
N ASN A 69 -4.36 14.70 -3.11
CA ASN A 69 -3.75 15.83 -2.37
C ASN A 69 -2.61 16.54 -3.13
N THR A 70 -2.77 16.65 -4.46
CA THR A 70 -1.73 17.05 -5.41
C THR A 70 -1.42 18.54 -5.37
N THR A 71 -2.35 19.39 -4.92
CA THR A 71 -2.17 20.85 -4.85
C THR A 71 -1.75 21.31 -3.45
N ARG A 72 -0.99 22.40 -3.38
CA ARG A 72 -0.58 23.04 -2.12
C ARG A 72 -1.78 23.60 -1.38
N GLU A 73 -2.75 24.15 -2.09
CA GLU A 73 -3.99 24.66 -1.52
C GLU A 73 -4.73 23.56 -0.73
N ARG A 74 -4.93 22.38 -1.33
CA ARG A 74 -5.58 21.25 -0.65
C ARG A 74 -4.82 20.83 0.61
N ARG A 75 -3.49 20.73 0.53
CA ARG A 75 -2.64 20.37 1.69
C ARG A 75 -2.71 21.43 2.78
N LYS A 76 -2.81 22.71 2.42
CA LYS A 76 -3.00 23.81 3.37
C LYS A 76 -4.34 23.68 4.11
N THR A 77 -5.44 23.39 3.40
CA THR A 77 -6.75 23.13 4.04
C THR A 77 -6.68 21.99 5.05
N ILE A 78 -5.99 20.89 4.72
CA ILE A 78 -5.79 19.77 5.65
C ILE A 78 -4.99 20.20 6.88
N LEU A 79 -3.92 20.97 6.70
CA LEU A 79 -3.11 21.49 7.81
C LEU A 79 -3.91 22.42 8.72
N GLU A 80 -4.69 23.32 8.13
CA GLU A 80 -5.56 24.25 8.87
C GLU A 80 -6.65 23.53 9.66
N PHE A 81 -7.21 22.44 9.12
CA PHE A 81 -8.16 21.60 9.84
C PHE A 81 -7.49 20.87 11.03
N CYS A 82 -6.31 20.30 10.80
CA CYS A 82 -5.61 19.46 11.78
C CYS A 82 -4.93 20.25 12.90
N CYS A 83 -4.48 21.46 12.61
CA CYS A 83 -3.81 22.35 13.54
C CYS A 83 -4.25 23.79 13.27
N PRO A 84 -5.49 24.17 13.66
CA PRO A 84 -5.99 25.52 13.50
C PRO A 84 -5.09 26.52 14.24
N CYS A 85 -4.78 27.65 13.60
CA CYS A 85 -3.90 28.68 14.15
C CYS A 85 -4.66 29.77 14.93
N ASP A 86 -5.98 29.68 15.03
CA ASP A 86 -6.82 30.63 15.76
C ASP A 86 -6.88 30.30 17.26
N ASN A 87 -6.98 31.31 18.12
CA ASN A 87 -7.05 31.11 19.58
C ASN A 87 -8.45 30.67 20.05
N SER A 88 -9.26 30.06 19.19
CA SER A 88 -10.62 29.66 19.53
C SER A 88 -10.63 28.44 20.45
N ALA A 89 -11.72 28.25 21.20
CA ALA A 89 -11.89 27.05 22.04
C ALA A 89 -11.88 25.75 21.21
N ALA A 90 -12.28 25.83 19.93
CA ALA A 90 -12.23 24.70 18.98
C ALA A 90 -10.81 24.40 18.48
N ALA A 91 -9.89 25.38 18.47
CA ALA A 91 -8.50 25.16 18.10
C ALA A 91 -7.70 24.41 19.18
N HIS A 92 -8.06 24.58 20.45
CA HIS A 92 -7.42 23.87 21.56
C HIS A 92 -7.75 22.37 21.60
N SER A 93 -8.82 21.93 20.92
CA SER A 93 -9.22 20.52 20.86
C SER A 93 -8.64 19.74 19.68
N ARG A 94 -8.04 20.42 18.69
CA ARG A 94 -7.49 19.79 17.47
C ARG A 94 -6.04 20.20 17.26
N GLN A 95 -5.14 19.44 17.88
CA GLN A 95 -3.70 19.59 17.67
C GLN A 95 -3.12 18.28 17.13
N TYR A 96 -3.55 17.92 15.93
CA TYR A 96 -3.08 16.69 15.27
C TYR A 96 -1.75 16.93 14.57
N SER A 97 -0.82 15.99 14.75
CA SER A 97 0.45 16.01 14.02
C SER A 97 0.24 15.45 12.61
N VAL A 98 0.56 16.24 11.59
CA VAL A 98 0.41 15.83 10.18
C VAL A 98 1.73 15.34 9.62
N PHE A 99 1.72 14.18 8.95
CA PHE A 99 2.87 13.59 8.28
C PHE A 99 2.48 13.18 6.86
N PHE A 100 3.03 13.85 5.84
CA PHE A 100 2.70 13.55 4.44
C PHE A 100 3.56 12.41 3.90
N ILE A 101 2.93 11.53 3.12
CA ILE A 101 3.59 10.46 2.38
C ILE A 101 3.29 10.70 0.90
N GLU A 102 4.29 11.09 0.12
CA GLU A 102 4.17 11.29 -1.32
C GLU A 102 4.85 10.15 -2.07
N SER A 103 4.12 9.45 -2.95
CA SER A 103 4.68 8.44 -3.84
C SER A 103 4.79 9.02 -5.24
N VAL A 104 6.02 9.10 -5.76
CA VAL A 104 6.32 9.58 -7.11
C VAL A 104 6.85 8.43 -7.94
N CYS A 105 6.19 8.13 -9.05
CA CYS A 105 6.66 7.14 -10.01
C CYS A 105 6.76 7.80 -11.39
N THR A 106 7.97 7.83 -11.94
CA THR A 106 8.26 8.42 -13.26
C THR A 106 8.32 7.36 -14.35
N ASP A 107 8.52 6.09 -13.98
CA ASP A 107 8.50 4.97 -14.91
C ASP A 107 7.08 4.67 -15.40
N LYS A 108 6.84 4.99 -16.68
CA LYS A 108 5.55 4.77 -17.35
C LYS A 108 5.17 3.29 -17.43
N CYS A 109 6.14 2.39 -17.54
CA CYS A 109 5.89 0.95 -17.59
C CYS A 109 5.31 0.46 -16.26
N THR A 110 5.96 0.83 -15.15
CA THR A 110 5.47 0.58 -13.80
C THR A 110 4.08 1.18 -13.57
N VAL A 111 3.86 2.45 -13.93
CA VAL A 111 2.55 3.10 -13.77
C VAL A 111 1.46 2.33 -14.51
N TYR A 112 1.72 1.95 -15.76
CA TYR A 112 0.77 1.20 -16.58
C TYR A 112 0.49 -0.20 -16.01
N GLN A 113 1.51 -0.89 -15.51
CA GLN A 113 1.35 -2.20 -14.86
C GLN A 113 0.50 -2.08 -13.59
N ASN A 114 0.76 -1.08 -12.74
CA ASN A 114 -0.02 -0.83 -11.53
C ASN A 114 -1.50 -0.51 -11.82
N ILE A 115 -1.78 0.19 -12.93
CA ILE A 115 -3.15 0.46 -13.38
C ILE A 115 -3.84 -0.87 -13.73
N LYS A 116 -3.19 -1.72 -14.52
CA LYS A 116 -3.73 -3.02 -14.91
C LYS A 116 -3.99 -3.94 -13.73
N ASP A 117 -3.05 -4.02 -12.78
CA ASP A 117 -3.11 -4.98 -11.69
C ASP A 117 -4.11 -4.60 -10.59
N VAL A 118 -4.30 -3.29 -10.33
CA VAL A 118 -5.04 -2.84 -9.13
C VAL A 118 -6.27 -2.00 -9.47
N LYS A 119 -6.25 -1.25 -10.58
CA LYS A 119 -7.30 -0.24 -10.86
C LYS A 119 -8.38 -0.76 -11.81
N VAL A 120 -8.02 -1.66 -12.71
CA VAL A 120 -8.96 -2.28 -13.65
C VAL A 120 -9.89 -3.29 -12.94
N THR A 121 -9.45 -3.90 -11.83
CA THR A 121 -10.28 -4.77 -10.99
C THR A 121 -11.10 -4.00 -9.94
N GLY A 122 -11.01 -2.67 -9.93
CA GLY A 122 -11.74 -1.83 -9.00
C GLY A 122 -13.22 -1.67 -9.38
N PRO A 123 -14.08 -1.26 -8.44
CA PRO A 123 -15.52 -1.10 -8.68
C PRO A 123 -15.84 -0.06 -9.76
N ASP A 124 -14.91 0.88 -10.02
CA ASP A 124 -15.05 1.94 -11.03
C ASP A 124 -15.07 1.41 -12.48
N TYR A 125 -14.48 0.24 -12.72
CA TYR A 125 -14.31 -0.36 -14.05
C TYR A 125 -14.96 -1.75 -14.17
N ASP A 126 -15.93 -2.06 -13.30
CA ASP A 126 -16.65 -3.33 -13.32
C ASP A 126 -17.34 -3.55 -14.68
N GLY A 127 -17.04 -4.69 -15.31
CA GLY A 127 -17.52 -5.06 -16.64
C GLY A 127 -16.91 -4.29 -17.83
N VAL A 128 -15.90 -3.44 -17.61
CA VAL A 128 -15.19 -2.73 -18.68
C VAL A 128 -13.96 -3.52 -19.12
N ASP A 129 -13.68 -3.52 -20.42
CA ASP A 129 -12.46 -4.15 -20.95
C ASP A 129 -11.20 -3.52 -20.32
N THR A 130 -10.25 -4.40 -19.97
CA THR A 130 -9.05 -4.03 -19.22
C THR A 130 -8.18 -2.98 -19.92
N GLU A 131 -8.13 -3.02 -21.25
CA GLU A 131 -7.31 -2.11 -22.04
C GLU A 131 -7.98 -0.74 -22.17
N VAL A 132 -9.30 -0.71 -22.33
CA VAL A 132 -10.09 0.53 -22.35
C VAL A 132 -10.03 1.23 -20.99
N ALA A 133 -10.16 0.48 -19.90
CA ALA A 133 -10.03 1.01 -18.54
C ALA A 133 -8.64 1.60 -18.28
N ALA A 134 -7.58 0.90 -18.72
CA ALA A 134 -6.22 1.38 -18.57
C ALA A 134 -5.98 2.70 -19.34
N GLN A 135 -6.49 2.82 -20.57
CA GLN A 135 -6.35 4.03 -21.38
C GLN A 135 -7.11 5.24 -20.81
N ASP A 136 -8.32 5.03 -20.29
CA ASP A 136 -9.08 6.06 -19.59
C ASP A 136 -8.33 6.56 -18.35
N PHE A 137 -7.76 5.63 -17.57
CA PHE A 137 -6.99 5.98 -16.38
C PHE A 137 -5.72 6.79 -16.70
N VAL A 138 -5.05 6.48 -17.81
CA VAL A 138 -3.89 7.27 -18.29
C VAL A 138 -4.30 8.70 -18.65
N LYS A 139 -5.47 8.90 -19.26
CA LYS A 139 -6.01 10.25 -19.51
C LYS A 139 -6.29 10.97 -18.19
N ARG A 140 -6.84 10.26 -17.19
CA ARG A 140 -7.10 10.79 -15.85
C ARG A 140 -5.81 11.25 -15.15
N ILE A 141 -4.73 10.47 -15.25
CA ILE A 141 -3.40 10.86 -14.74
C ILE A 141 -2.91 12.14 -15.43
N SER A 142 -3.08 12.23 -16.75
CA SER A 142 -2.66 13.40 -17.53
C SER A 142 -3.37 14.67 -17.06
N HIS A 143 -4.63 14.58 -16.66
CA HIS A 143 -5.37 15.71 -16.09
C HIS A 143 -4.75 16.16 -14.74
N TYR A 144 -4.48 15.24 -13.81
CA TYR A 144 -3.85 15.58 -12.53
C TYR A 144 -2.43 16.14 -12.69
N GLN A 145 -1.69 15.74 -13.72
CA GLN A 145 -0.35 16.28 -13.98
C GLN A 145 -0.35 17.79 -14.24
N SER A 146 -1.42 18.34 -14.80
CA SER A 146 -1.51 19.77 -15.10
C SER A 146 -1.53 20.67 -13.86
N SER A 147 -2.07 20.16 -12.75
CA SER A 147 -2.23 20.88 -11.48
C SER A 147 -1.37 20.31 -10.35
N TYR A 148 -0.49 19.35 -10.65
CA TYR A 148 0.31 18.68 -9.64
C TYR A 148 1.45 19.57 -9.13
N GLU A 149 1.41 19.84 -7.83
CA GLU A 149 2.42 20.62 -7.11
C GLU A 149 3.14 19.71 -6.10
N PRO A 150 4.27 19.09 -6.48
CA PRO A 150 4.98 18.13 -5.63
C PRO A 150 5.48 18.76 -4.33
N LEU A 151 5.63 17.93 -3.28
CA LEU A 151 6.34 18.37 -2.08
C LEU A 151 7.82 18.63 -2.40
N CYS A 152 8.33 19.76 -1.89
CA CYS A 152 9.69 20.22 -2.16
C CYS A 152 10.26 21.01 -0.98
N GLU A 153 11.59 21.01 -0.83
CA GLU A 153 12.26 21.70 0.28
C GLU A 153 12.05 23.22 0.28
N GLU A 154 11.89 23.82 -0.89
CA GLU A 154 11.76 25.27 -1.06
C GLU A 154 10.43 25.81 -0.50
N HIS A 155 9.32 25.15 -0.83
CA HIS A 155 7.98 25.61 -0.47
C HIS A 155 7.46 24.92 0.79
N ASP A 156 7.89 23.69 1.06
CA ASP A 156 7.34 22.81 2.10
C ASP A 156 8.33 22.56 3.24
N ARG A 157 9.35 23.42 3.40
CA ARG A 157 10.43 23.30 4.41
C ARG A 157 9.93 23.02 5.83
N ASN A 158 8.75 23.51 6.17
CA ASN A 158 8.17 23.42 7.51
C ASN A 158 7.29 22.19 7.75
N LEU A 159 6.98 21.43 6.70
CA LEU A 159 6.12 20.26 6.76
C LEU A 159 6.91 19.00 7.11
N SER A 160 6.31 18.09 7.87
CA SER A 160 6.86 16.75 8.09
C SER A 160 6.41 15.84 6.95
N PHE A 161 7.34 15.31 6.16
CA PHE A 161 6.99 14.44 5.04
C PHE A 161 8.07 13.43 4.68
N ILE A 162 7.65 12.36 4.01
CA ILE A 162 8.50 11.45 3.26
C ILE A 162 8.01 11.40 1.82
N LYS A 163 8.95 11.44 0.89
CA LYS A 163 8.71 11.30 -0.53
C LYS A 163 9.47 10.10 -1.04
N ILE A 164 8.74 9.18 -1.65
CA ILE A 164 9.21 7.89 -2.13
C ILE A 164 9.25 7.97 -3.64
N TYR A 165 10.44 7.83 -4.22
CA TYR A 165 10.64 7.85 -5.66
C TYR A 165 10.75 6.44 -6.20
N ASP A 166 10.07 6.20 -7.31
CA ASP A 166 10.20 5.02 -8.17
C ASP A 166 10.18 3.72 -7.35
N GLN A 167 9.10 3.53 -6.57
CA GLN A 167 8.87 2.33 -5.77
C GLN A 167 9.93 2.04 -4.69
N GLY A 168 10.61 3.09 -4.20
CA GLY A 168 11.56 2.99 -3.08
C GLY A 168 13.03 2.99 -3.50
N GLU A 169 13.35 3.36 -4.74
CA GLU A 169 14.74 3.56 -5.17
C GLU A 169 15.42 4.75 -4.48
N LYS A 170 14.64 5.79 -4.18
CA LYS A 170 15.13 6.99 -3.50
C LYS A 170 14.08 7.54 -2.56
N PHE A 171 14.54 8.09 -1.44
CA PHE A 171 13.70 8.73 -0.44
C PHE A 171 14.18 10.16 -0.19
N LEU A 172 13.23 11.08 -0.05
CA LEU A 172 13.47 12.42 0.50
C LEU A 172 12.64 12.54 1.78
N VAL A 173 13.28 12.87 2.90
CA VAL A 173 12.64 12.95 4.20
C VAL A 173 12.87 14.33 4.79
N ASN A 174 11.79 14.98 5.24
CA ASN A 174 11.85 16.31 5.82
C ASN A 174 11.18 16.34 7.20
N LYS A 175 11.86 16.95 8.18
CA LYS A 175 11.37 17.28 9.52
C LYS A 175 10.54 16.17 10.20
N ILE A 176 11.06 14.96 10.29
CA ILE A 176 10.43 13.89 11.09
C ILE A 176 10.37 14.32 12.57
N ARG A 177 9.17 14.24 13.16
CA ARG A 177 8.90 14.60 14.55
C ARG A 177 8.34 13.41 15.31
N GLY A 178 8.98 13.10 16.43
CA GLY A 178 8.54 12.05 17.33
C GLY A 178 8.72 10.63 16.79
N HIS A 179 8.40 9.68 17.65
CA HIS A 179 8.68 8.27 17.44
C HIS A 179 7.81 7.62 16.35
N ILE A 180 6.52 7.98 16.28
CA ILE A 180 5.57 7.37 15.32
C ILE A 180 5.98 7.68 13.87
N GLN A 181 6.25 8.94 13.54
CA GLN A 181 6.69 9.35 12.20
C GLN A 181 8.03 8.69 11.83
N SER A 182 8.94 8.55 12.79
CA SER A 182 10.24 7.89 12.59
C SER A 182 10.07 6.41 12.25
N ARG A 183 9.18 5.70 12.95
CA ARG A 183 8.85 4.30 12.65
C ARG A 183 8.12 4.15 11.32
N ALA A 184 7.24 5.08 10.97
CA ALA A 184 6.56 5.10 9.68
C ALA A 184 7.57 5.26 8.54
N ALA A 185 8.47 6.24 8.63
CA ALA A 185 9.54 6.43 7.65
C ALA A 185 10.44 5.20 7.53
N TYR A 186 10.88 4.62 8.66
CA TYR A 186 11.67 3.39 8.67
C TYR A 186 10.94 2.23 7.98
N TYR A 187 9.66 2.04 8.27
CA TYR A 187 8.86 0.98 7.65
C TYR A 187 8.76 1.20 6.13
N LEU A 188 8.41 2.41 5.70
CA LEU A 188 8.28 2.78 4.28
C LEU A 188 9.59 2.61 3.49
N MET A 189 10.74 2.81 4.14
CA MET A 189 12.06 2.59 3.52
C MET A 189 12.40 1.10 3.31
N ASN A 190 11.73 0.19 4.01
CA ASN A 190 12.04 -1.24 3.98
C ASN A 190 10.98 -2.09 3.26
N ILE A 191 9.79 -1.53 2.97
CA ILE A 191 8.80 -2.20 2.13
C ILE A 191 9.22 -2.14 0.67
N HIS A 192 8.84 -3.17 -0.10
CA HIS A 192 9.09 -3.24 -1.53
C HIS A 192 7.73 -3.44 -2.20
N THR A 193 7.34 -2.53 -3.10
CA THR A 193 6.02 -2.57 -3.77
C THR A 193 5.99 -3.43 -5.03
N ALA A 194 7.15 -3.90 -5.50
CA ALA A 194 7.19 -4.87 -6.60
C ALA A 194 6.38 -6.12 -6.22
N PRO A 195 5.47 -6.60 -7.10
CA PRO A 195 4.57 -7.70 -6.79
C PRO A 195 5.35 -8.95 -6.37
N ARG A 196 5.25 -9.27 -5.08
CA ARG A 196 5.62 -10.59 -4.53
C ARG A 196 4.35 -11.43 -4.55
N THR A 197 4.01 -12.03 -5.68
CA THR A 197 2.72 -12.72 -5.83
C THR A 197 2.64 -14.00 -5.02
N ILE A 198 1.78 -14.00 -4.01
CA ILE A 198 1.12 -15.21 -3.50
C ILE A 198 0.10 -15.65 -4.58
N TYR A 199 0.34 -16.84 -5.15
CA TYR A 199 -0.41 -17.64 -6.13
C TYR A 199 0.01 -17.62 -7.62
N LEU A 200 0.58 -18.77 -8.01
CA LEU A 200 0.37 -19.55 -9.24
C LEU A 200 -0.02 -18.78 -10.51
N THR A 201 0.95 -18.20 -11.22
CA THR A 201 1.43 -18.70 -12.53
C THR A 201 2.36 -17.68 -13.20
N ARG A 202 3.56 -18.18 -13.52
CA ARG A 202 4.54 -17.77 -14.54
C ARG A 202 4.96 -16.28 -14.63
N VAL A 203 6.21 -16.10 -14.20
CA VAL A 203 7.18 -15.06 -14.59
C VAL A 203 6.96 -13.69 -13.95
N SER A 204 7.31 -13.62 -12.68
CA SER A 204 7.94 -12.46 -12.04
C SER A 204 8.74 -13.01 -10.86
N ILE A 205 9.88 -12.39 -10.52
CA ILE A 205 10.78 -12.84 -9.46
C ILE A 205 10.06 -12.64 -8.11
N VAL A 206 9.20 -13.60 -7.76
CA VAL A 206 8.48 -13.64 -6.50
C VAL A 206 9.40 -14.28 -5.47
N ARG A 207 9.79 -13.52 -4.45
CA ARG A 207 10.37 -14.12 -3.23
C ARG A 207 9.23 -14.66 -2.37
N THR A 208 8.89 -15.94 -2.56
CA THR A 208 7.89 -16.65 -1.76
C THR A 208 8.38 -16.87 -0.33
N ILE A 209 7.56 -16.53 0.66
CA ILE A 209 7.85 -16.79 2.07
C ILE A 209 7.12 -18.07 2.50
N TYR A 210 7.87 -19.10 2.86
CA TYR A 210 7.33 -20.33 3.43
C TYR A 210 7.38 -20.24 4.96
N LEU A 211 6.23 -20.39 5.61
CA LEU A 211 6.13 -20.40 7.06
C LEU A 211 5.75 -21.79 7.53
N THR A 212 6.57 -22.35 8.41
CA THR A 212 6.25 -23.59 9.11
C THR A 212 6.80 -23.58 10.52
N ARG A 213 6.20 -24.41 11.37
CA ARG A 213 6.74 -24.71 12.70
C ARG A 213 7.92 -25.68 12.58
N HIS A 214 8.67 -25.83 13.66
CA HIS A 214 9.54 -26.98 13.83
C HIS A 214 8.73 -28.29 13.75
N GLY A 215 9.39 -29.40 13.38
CA GLY A 215 8.80 -30.73 13.53
C GLY A 215 8.33 -30.99 14.95
N GLU A 216 7.41 -31.92 15.15
CA GLU A 216 6.90 -32.27 16.48
C GLU A 216 8.05 -32.50 17.47
N SER A 217 8.00 -31.87 18.64
CA SER A 217 9.01 -32.06 19.70
C SER A 217 8.55 -33.08 20.75
N VAL A 218 9.50 -33.62 21.51
CA VAL A 218 9.19 -34.49 22.67
C VAL A 218 8.21 -33.80 23.64
N TYR A 219 8.32 -32.49 23.82
CA TYR A 219 7.40 -31.74 24.68
C TYR A 219 6.00 -31.58 24.06
N ASN A 220 5.88 -31.52 22.74
CA ASN A 220 4.56 -31.54 22.10
C ASN A 220 3.85 -32.87 22.37
N VAL A 221 4.55 -34.00 22.24
CA VAL A 221 4.01 -35.34 22.57
C VAL A 221 3.55 -35.41 24.03
N LEU A 222 4.30 -34.79 24.94
CA LEU A 222 3.99 -34.76 26.37
C LEU A 222 2.99 -33.66 26.78
N GLY A 223 2.48 -32.86 25.84
CA GLY A 223 1.57 -31.74 26.14
C GLY A 223 2.20 -30.60 26.96
N ARG A 224 3.53 -30.46 26.94
CA ARG A 224 4.26 -29.42 27.68
C ARG A 224 4.48 -28.18 26.83
N ILE A 225 4.31 -27.00 27.43
CA ILE A 225 4.57 -25.71 26.80
C ILE A 225 6.00 -25.22 27.07
N GLY A 226 6.55 -24.44 26.14
CA GLY A 226 7.87 -23.84 26.27
C GLY A 226 9.04 -24.84 26.20
N GLY A 227 10.15 -24.48 26.84
CA GLY A 227 11.37 -25.30 26.89
C GLY A 227 12.16 -25.39 25.59
N ASP A 228 13.20 -26.21 25.63
CA ASP A 228 14.17 -26.42 24.53
C ASP A 228 14.38 -27.92 24.26
N ALA A 229 13.28 -28.64 24.12
CA ALA A 229 13.28 -30.07 23.84
C ALA A 229 13.66 -30.39 22.38
N ASP A 230 14.24 -31.56 22.18
CA ASP A 230 14.56 -32.13 20.88
C ASP A 230 13.29 -32.54 20.10
N LEU A 231 13.47 -32.79 18.79
CA LEU A 231 12.43 -33.39 17.95
C LEU A 231 12.02 -34.77 18.46
N SER A 232 10.74 -35.12 18.26
CA SER A 232 10.28 -36.49 18.33
C SER A 232 10.68 -37.22 17.04
N ILE A 233 10.53 -38.54 17.02
CA ILE A 233 10.74 -39.36 15.81
C ILE A 233 9.86 -38.86 14.65
N GLN A 234 8.63 -38.45 14.94
CA GLN A 234 7.72 -37.89 13.92
C GLN A 234 8.18 -36.49 13.47
N GLY A 235 8.76 -35.70 14.38
CA GLY A 235 9.36 -34.42 14.06
C GLY A 235 10.58 -34.52 13.13
N GLU A 236 11.41 -35.54 13.31
CA GLU A 236 12.53 -35.84 12.42
C GLU A 236 12.03 -36.24 11.01
N GLU A 237 11.03 -37.12 10.94
CA GLU A 237 10.39 -37.51 9.67
C GLU A 237 9.76 -36.30 8.95
N TYR A 238 9.11 -35.40 9.70
CA TYR A 238 8.60 -34.14 9.16
C TYR A 238 9.72 -33.30 8.54
N ALA A 239 10.85 -33.16 9.23
CA ALA A 239 11.99 -32.39 8.75
C ALA A 239 12.59 -32.98 7.47
N HIS A 240 12.67 -34.31 7.36
CA HIS A 240 13.08 -34.99 6.12
C HIS A 240 12.11 -34.72 4.95
N ARG A 241 10.80 -34.75 5.21
CA ARG A 241 9.78 -34.45 4.20
C ARG A 241 9.83 -33.00 3.76
N LEU A 242 10.04 -32.08 4.70
CA LEU A 242 10.21 -30.66 4.41
C LEU A 242 11.44 -30.42 3.54
N ALA A 243 12.58 -31.04 3.88
CA ALA A 243 13.80 -30.97 3.07
C ALA A 243 13.55 -31.43 1.62
N ASN A 244 12.93 -32.60 1.46
CA ASN A 244 12.59 -33.15 0.14
C ASN A 244 11.59 -32.28 -0.62
N TYR A 245 10.63 -31.64 0.07
CA TYR A 245 9.68 -30.73 -0.54
C TYR A 245 10.41 -29.49 -1.10
N ILE A 246 11.24 -28.85 -0.27
CA ILE A 246 11.99 -27.66 -0.67
C ILE A 246 12.97 -27.95 -1.82
N GLU A 247 13.64 -29.11 -1.79
CA GLU A 247 14.53 -29.53 -2.89
C GLU A 247 13.77 -29.70 -4.20
N LYS A 248 12.55 -30.26 -4.16
CA LYS A 248 11.69 -30.40 -5.34
C LYS A 248 11.18 -29.08 -5.89
N GLU A 249 10.92 -28.10 -5.02
CA GLU A 249 10.50 -26.75 -5.44
C GLU A 249 11.64 -25.99 -6.15
N ASN A 250 12.90 -26.44 -6.00
CA ASN A 250 14.08 -25.87 -6.68
C ASN A 250 14.18 -24.34 -6.55
N ILE A 251 14.05 -23.86 -5.31
CA ILE A 251 14.01 -22.43 -5.01
C ILE A 251 15.42 -21.84 -5.05
N GLU A 252 15.68 -20.96 -6.01
CA GLU A 252 16.93 -20.21 -6.11
C GLU A 252 17.09 -19.24 -4.92
N ASP A 253 18.33 -19.08 -4.41
CA ASP A 253 18.69 -18.19 -3.30
C ASP A 253 17.84 -18.35 -2.01
N LEU A 254 17.43 -19.58 -1.69
CA LEU A 254 16.67 -19.85 -0.48
C LEU A 254 17.44 -19.45 0.79
N THR A 255 16.86 -18.56 1.58
CA THR A 255 17.36 -18.20 2.92
C THR A 255 16.49 -18.84 3.99
N VAL A 256 17.09 -19.62 4.89
CA VAL A 256 16.37 -20.31 5.97
C VAL A 256 16.64 -19.60 7.31
N TRP A 257 15.57 -19.22 8.01
CA TRP A 257 15.64 -18.64 9.36
C TRP A 257 15.04 -19.60 10.39
N THR A 258 15.73 -19.76 11.52
CA THR A 258 15.25 -20.54 12.66
C THR A 258 15.21 -19.66 13.91
N SER A 259 14.51 -20.10 14.95
CA SER A 259 14.76 -19.53 16.28
C SER A 259 16.06 -20.11 16.85
N GLU A 260 16.40 -19.70 18.07
CA GLU A 260 17.57 -20.25 18.78
C GLU A 260 17.32 -21.64 19.40
N LEU A 261 16.07 -22.14 19.34
CA LEU A 261 15.67 -23.37 20.00
C LEU A 261 16.03 -24.61 19.18
N LYS A 262 16.52 -25.66 19.85
CA LYS A 262 17.04 -26.91 19.28
C LYS A 262 16.15 -27.50 18.22
N ARG A 263 14.86 -27.68 18.52
CA ARG A 263 13.87 -28.23 17.58
C ARG A 263 13.78 -27.49 16.23
N THR A 264 13.93 -26.16 16.20
CA THR A 264 13.92 -25.41 14.93
C THR A 264 15.23 -25.60 14.17
N LYS A 265 16.37 -25.63 14.87
CA LYS A 265 17.69 -25.92 14.30
C LYS A 265 17.78 -27.34 13.76
N GLN A 266 17.26 -28.33 14.48
CA GLN A 266 17.18 -29.73 14.05
C GLN A 266 16.32 -29.87 12.79
N THR A 267 15.15 -29.22 12.77
CA THR A 267 14.26 -29.22 11.59
C THR A 267 14.98 -28.65 10.37
N ALA A 268 15.74 -27.57 10.53
CA ALA A 268 16.49 -26.95 9.42
C ALA A 268 17.76 -27.73 9.04
N SER A 269 18.42 -28.40 9.99
CA SER A 269 19.71 -29.09 9.76
C SER A 269 19.62 -30.31 8.84
N ILE A 270 18.42 -30.86 8.68
CA ILE A 270 18.16 -32.04 7.86
C ILE A 270 18.14 -31.67 6.37
N SER A 271 17.76 -30.45 6.03
CA SER A 271 18.00 -29.88 4.71
C SER A 271 19.50 -29.63 4.57
N LYS A 272 20.18 -30.39 3.70
CA LYS A 272 21.61 -30.18 3.35
C LYS A 272 21.93 -28.80 2.75
N LEU A 273 20.96 -27.88 2.71
CA LEU A 273 20.95 -26.66 1.92
C LEU A 273 21.13 -25.40 2.79
N LEU A 274 22.30 -25.23 3.39
CA LEU A 274 22.74 -24.07 4.20
C LEU A 274 22.41 -24.09 5.70
N LEU A 275 23.40 -24.51 6.49
CA LEU A 275 23.70 -23.85 7.76
C LEU A 275 24.65 -22.67 7.49
N LEU A 276 24.15 -21.55 6.94
CA LEU A 276 24.83 -20.25 7.11
C LEU A 276 24.37 -19.65 8.44
N THR A 277 24.84 -20.25 9.53
CA THR A 277 24.77 -19.63 10.85
C THR A 277 25.72 -18.44 10.88
N GLY A 278 25.22 -17.25 10.53
CA GLY A 278 25.58 -15.98 11.19
C GLY A 278 27.04 -15.57 11.39
N ARG A 279 28.04 -16.14 10.71
CA ARG A 279 29.41 -15.59 10.68
C ARG A 279 29.65 -14.90 9.35
N ARG A 280 29.39 -13.59 9.32
CA ARG A 280 30.01 -12.70 8.33
C ARG A 280 31.52 -12.85 8.46
N SER A 281 32.13 -13.51 7.47
CA SER A 281 33.56 -13.36 7.19
C SER A 281 33.81 -11.89 6.91
N THR A 282 34.41 -11.18 7.87
CA THR A 282 35.08 -9.91 7.61
C THR A 282 36.25 -10.18 6.66
N ARG A 283 36.01 -10.09 5.35
CA ARG A 283 37.10 -9.78 4.42
C ARG A 283 37.49 -8.33 4.70
N SER A 284 38.57 -8.14 5.44
CA SER A 284 39.29 -6.88 5.43
C SER A 284 39.89 -6.72 4.04
N THR A 285 39.33 -5.82 3.25
CA THR A 285 40.13 -5.07 2.29
C THR A 285 40.93 -4.03 3.08
N LEU A 286 42.13 -4.44 3.46
CA LEU A 286 43.41 -3.75 3.38
C LEU A 286 44.51 -4.78 3.70
#